data_AF-A0A6I5NM81-F1
#
_entry.id   AF-A0A6I5NM81-F1
#
_cell.length_a   1.000
_cell.length_b   1.000
_cell.length_c   1.000
_cell.angle_alpha   90.00
_cell.angle_beta   90.00
_cell.angle_gamma   90.00
#
_symmetry.space_group_name_H-M   'P 1'
#
loop_
_entity.id
_entity.type
_entity.pdbx_description
1 polymer ?
#
loop_
_entity_poly.entity_id
_entity_poly.type
_entity_poly.pdbx_seq_one_letter_code
_entity_poly.pdbx_strand_id
1 'polypeptide(L)'
;MNYAQVTEQYTHNFSSKLSNYAAAMIASLGVVAAMAVPASAFTLRGLEFPMGESSFADEVVDFNKVYADGLTKEEAYAKNWRASAAVFDNPLSVLGAPNSGWAGNKVAIADRDDYSLGNGGSITVKFTDNFLVGSDDARDDLWIFEAGGLVENMFIEISTDGDFWESLGKIGGTQHAGIDIDSYGFSSADKFSYVRITDNGDNRYGQGWAGADIDAVGAISSEPVSVPEPATIFGVMAVVGAGMFMQRKSAAAKG
;
A
#
# COMPACT_ATOMS: atom_id res chain seq x y z
N MET A 1 28.96 -44.47 38.33
CA MET A 1 29.53 -44.08 37.02
C MET A 1 30.16 -42.71 37.20
N ASN A 2 31.44 -42.57 36.84
CA ASN A 2 32.28 -41.44 37.22
C ASN A 2 32.16 -40.30 36.17
N TYR A 3 32.26 -39.05 36.62
CA TYR A 3 31.92 -37.82 35.87
C TYR A 3 32.62 -37.69 34.50
N ALA A 4 33.76 -38.37 34.29
CA ALA A 4 34.51 -38.38 33.03
C ALA A 4 33.82 -39.18 31.89
N GLN A 5 32.98 -40.17 32.21
CA GLN A 5 32.30 -40.98 31.18
C GLN A 5 31.02 -40.33 30.65
N VAL A 6 30.47 -39.34 31.38
CA VAL A 6 29.30 -38.58 30.91
C VAL A 6 29.72 -37.54 29.87
N THR A 7 30.93 -36.99 29.94
CA THR A 7 31.42 -36.00 28.97
C THR A 7 31.78 -36.57 27.59
N GLU A 8 32.29 -37.80 27.49
CA GLU A 8 32.59 -38.43 26.19
C GLU A 8 31.32 -38.83 25.41
N GLN A 9 30.23 -39.18 26.10
CA GLN A 9 28.99 -39.58 25.45
C GLN A 9 28.21 -38.38 24.86
N TYR A 10 28.45 -37.16 25.37
CA TYR A 10 27.89 -35.92 24.82
C TYR A 10 28.71 -35.36 23.65
N THR A 11 30.04 -35.47 23.65
CA THR A 11 30.87 -35.01 22.51
C THR A 11 30.72 -35.92 21.28
N HIS A 12 30.55 -37.23 21.47
CA HIS A 12 30.37 -38.15 20.34
C HIS A 12 28.99 -38.06 19.65
N ASN A 13 27.95 -37.63 20.38
CA ASN A 13 26.62 -37.38 19.83
C ASN A 13 26.45 -35.99 19.18
N PHE A 14 27.37 -35.06 19.47
CA PHE A 14 27.40 -33.76 18.80
C PHE A 14 28.19 -33.83 17.48
N SER A 15 29.29 -34.60 17.45
CA SER A 15 30.13 -34.76 16.25
C SER A 15 29.46 -35.58 15.13
N SER A 16 28.67 -36.61 15.46
CA SER A 16 27.98 -37.44 14.45
C SER A 16 26.70 -36.82 13.87
N LYS A 17 26.14 -35.78 14.53
CA LYS A 17 25.05 -34.98 13.95
C LYS A 17 25.59 -33.88 13.04
N LEU A 18 26.77 -33.32 13.33
CA LEU A 18 27.43 -32.32 12.48
C LEU A 18 27.91 -32.88 11.12
N SER A 19 28.20 -34.18 11.01
CA SER A 19 28.58 -34.81 9.74
C SER A 19 27.42 -35.01 8.75
N ASN A 20 26.17 -34.92 9.21
CA ASN A 20 24.98 -35.01 8.33
C ASN A 20 24.37 -33.64 7.98
N TYR A 21 24.83 -32.55 8.60
CA TYR A 21 24.45 -31.17 8.21
C TYR A 21 25.51 -30.48 7.34
N ALA A 22 26.74 -31.00 7.28
CA ALA A 22 27.81 -30.46 6.43
C ALA A 22 27.72 -30.89 4.94
N ALA A 23 26.85 -31.85 4.60
CA ALA A 23 26.65 -32.32 3.22
C ALA A 23 25.28 -31.90 2.61
N ALA A 24 24.49 -31.08 3.32
CA ALA A 24 23.24 -30.50 2.83
C ALA A 24 23.23 -28.95 2.83
N MET A 25 24.41 -28.32 2.96
CA MET A 25 24.63 -26.90 2.65
C MET A 25 25.03 -26.75 1.16
N ILE A 26 24.29 -27.42 0.27
CA ILE A 26 24.34 -27.14 -1.16
C ILE A 26 23.09 -26.33 -1.49
N ALA A 27 23.32 -25.03 -1.69
CA ALA A 27 22.51 -24.14 -2.51
C ALA A 27 21.01 -24.13 -2.23
N SER A 28 20.61 -23.46 -1.15
CA SER A 28 19.36 -22.69 -1.15
C SER A 28 19.69 -21.21 -1.00
N LEU A 29 20.50 -20.67 -1.93
CA LEU A 29 20.24 -19.29 -2.35
C LEU A 29 18.91 -19.38 -3.10
N GLY A 30 17.82 -19.20 -2.36
CA GLY A 30 16.54 -18.87 -2.97
C GLY A 30 16.76 -17.55 -3.69
N VAL A 31 17.01 -17.62 -5.00
CA VAL A 31 16.75 -16.49 -5.89
C VAL A 31 15.24 -16.32 -5.80
N VAL A 32 14.78 -15.49 -4.87
CA VAL A 32 13.48 -14.84 -5.04
C VAL A 32 13.73 -13.84 -6.15
N ALA A 33 13.64 -14.31 -7.39
CA ALA A 33 13.26 -13.42 -8.45
C ALA A 33 11.91 -12.89 -8.00
N ALA A 34 11.84 -11.60 -7.65
CA ALA A 34 10.57 -10.92 -7.52
C ALA A 34 9.93 -11.04 -8.90
N MET A 35 9.16 -12.09 -9.11
CA MET A 35 8.31 -12.20 -10.27
C MET A 35 7.33 -11.06 -10.05
N ALA A 36 7.46 -9.98 -10.83
CA ALA A 36 6.39 -9.01 -10.95
C ALA A 36 5.18 -9.81 -11.45
N VAL A 37 4.33 -10.24 -10.51
CA VAL A 37 3.03 -10.77 -10.86
C VAL A 37 2.37 -9.61 -11.57
N PRO A 38 2.01 -9.72 -12.85
CA PRO A 38 1.27 -8.64 -13.50
C PRO A 38 0.03 -8.46 -12.64
N ALA A 39 -0.08 -7.29 -11.99
CA ALA A 39 -1.24 -7.00 -11.21
C ALA A 39 -2.44 -7.12 -12.14
N SER A 40 -3.36 -8.03 -11.82
CA SER A 40 -4.52 -8.23 -12.66
C SER A 40 -5.37 -6.97 -12.53
N ALA A 41 -5.67 -6.33 -13.65
CA ALA A 41 -6.69 -5.30 -13.68
C ALA A 41 -7.95 -5.83 -12.98
N PHE A 42 -8.53 -5.02 -12.09
CA PHE A 42 -9.82 -5.34 -11.48
C PHE A 42 -10.74 -4.13 -11.56
N THR A 43 -12.03 -4.42 -11.67
CA THR A 43 -13.07 -3.39 -11.71
C THR A 43 -13.67 -3.24 -10.33
N LEU A 44 -13.71 -2.00 -9.85
CA LEU A 44 -14.27 -1.64 -8.56
C LEU A 44 -15.29 -0.54 -8.75
N ARG A 45 -16.54 -0.77 -8.34
CA ARG A 45 -17.65 0.21 -8.46
C ARG A 45 -17.83 0.76 -9.91
N GLY A 46 -17.43 -0.03 -10.92
CA GLY A 46 -17.51 0.34 -12.34
C GLY A 46 -16.27 1.06 -12.90
N LEU A 47 -15.25 1.28 -12.06
CA LEU A 47 -13.96 1.86 -12.44
C LEU A 47 -12.95 0.75 -12.66
N GLU A 48 -12.20 0.83 -13.75
CA GLU A 48 -11.11 -0.12 -14.04
C GLU A 48 -9.80 0.42 -13.46
N PHE A 49 -9.11 -0.41 -12.68
CA PHE A 49 -7.77 -0.14 -12.16
C PHE A 49 -6.78 -1.05 -12.90
N PRO A 50 -6.05 -0.56 -13.93
CA PRO A 50 -5.21 -1.41 -14.78
C PRO A 50 -4.06 -2.08 -14.03
N MET A 51 -3.55 -1.44 -12.96
CA MET A 51 -2.52 -1.98 -12.07
C MET A 51 -3.10 -2.75 -10.87
N GLY A 52 -4.40 -3.04 -10.88
CA GLY A 52 -5.04 -3.82 -9.83
C GLY A 52 -4.84 -3.23 -8.43
N GLU A 53 -4.44 -4.06 -7.46
CA GLU A 53 -4.21 -3.62 -6.08
C GLU A 53 -3.06 -2.60 -5.95
N SER A 54 -2.06 -2.66 -6.83
CA SER A 54 -0.97 -1.65 -6.88
C SER A 54 -1.44 -0.29 -7.40
N SER A 55 -2.70 -0.11 -7.79
CA SER A 55 -3.24 1.22 -8.06
C SER A 55 -3.53 2.02 -6.78
N PHE A 56 -3.50 1.40 -5.60
CA PHE A 56 -3.92 2.03 -4.35
C PHE A 56 -2.72 2.47 -3.50
N ALA A 57 -2.93 3.47 -2.64
CA ALA A 57 -1.84 3.97 -1.79
C ALA A 57 -1.34 2.92 -0.78
N ASP A 58 -0.04 2.92 -0.51
CA ASP A 58 0.65 1.91 0.30
C ASP A 58 1.10 2.44 1.67
N GLU A 59 1.24 3.75 1.80
CA GLU A 59 1.83 4.39 2.98
C GLU A 59 1.01 5.61 3.41
N VAL A 60 0.78 5.74 4.72
CA VAL A 60 0.33 7.00 5.33
C VAL A 60 1.56 7.77 5.80
N VAL A 61 1.76 8.96 5.25
CA VAL A 61 2.92 9.82 5.53
C VAL A 61 2.63 10.76 6.70
N ASP A 62 1.43 11.33 6.74
CA ASP A 62 0.99 12.25 7.77
C ASP A 62 -0.53 12.20 7.93
N PHE A 63 -1.03 12.53 9.12
CA PHE A 63 -2.46 12.59 9.38
C PHE A 63 -2.75 13.51 10.57
N ASN A 64 -3.89 14.20 10.50
CA ASN A 64 -4.39 15.05 11.56
C ASN A 64 -5.90 14.86 11.69
N LYS A 65 -6.35 14.14 12.72
CA LYS A 65 -7.78 14.03 13.02
C LYS A 65 -8.26 15.20 13.86
N VAL A 66 -9.34 15.84 13.46
CA VAL A 66 -9.96 16.92 14.24
C VAL A 66 -11.36 16.51 14.69
N TYR A 67 -11.49 16.09 15.95
CA TYR A 67 -12.79 15.69 16.48
C TYR A 67 -13.79 16.86 16.47
N ALA A 68 -15.05 16.53 16.20
CA ALA A 68 -16.15 17.48 16.19
C ALA A 68 -16.24 18.29 17.49
N ASP A 69 -16.77 19.51 17.39
CA ASP A 69 -16.97 20.43 18.53
C ASP A 69 -15.70 20.77 19.33
N GLY A 70 -14.50 20.54 18.74
CA GLY A 70 -13.22 20.79 19.42
C GLY A 70 -12.92 19.80 20.56
N LEU A 71 -13.55 18.63 20.54
CA LEU A 71 -13.38 17.61 21.57
C LEU A 71 -11.99 16.99 21.52
N THR A 72 -11.52 16.50 22.67
CA THR A 72 -10.41 15.54 22.69
C THR A 72 -10.87 14.15 22.24
N LYS A 73 -9.91 13.29 21.91
CA LYS A 73 -10.17 11.87 21.62
C LYS A 73 -10.94 11.18 22.75
N GLU A 74 -10.55 11.43 24.00
CA GLU A 74 -11.16 10.83 25.18
C GLU A 74 -12.60 11.31 25.37
N GLU A 75 -12.84 12.61 25.16
CA GLU A 75 -14.18 13.20 25.21
C GLU A 75 -15.07 12.67 24.10
N ALA A 76 -14.53 12.51 22.90
CA ALA A 76 -15.22 11.92 21.76
C ALA A 76 -15.64 10.48 22.05
N TYR A 77 -14.74 9.65 22.58
CA TYR A 77 -15.03 8.25 22.92
C TYR A 77 -16.05 8.13 24.06
N ALA A 78 -15.96 8.98 25.07
CA ALA A 78 -16.90 8.98 26.20
C ALA A 78 -18.34 9.30 25.79
N LYS A 79 -18.53 10.08 24.70
CA LYS A 79 -19.85 10.43 24.17
C LYS A 79 -20.53 9.31 23.37
N ASN A 80 -19.88 8.15 23.23
CA ASN A 80 -20.36 6.86 22.70
C ASN A 80 -21.38 6.94 21.55
N TRP A 81 -20.94 6.55 20.35
CA TRP A 81 -21.63 6.62 19.04
C TRP A 81 -21.75 8.02 18.38
N ARG A 82 -21.53 9.13 19.11
CA ARG A 82 -21.71 10.49 18.57
C ARG A 82 -20.47 11.27 18.15
N ALA A 83 -19.24 10.85 18.47
CA ALA A 83 -18.08 11.74 18.29
C ALA A 83 -16.78 11.12 17.73
N SER A 84 -16.77 9.82 17.46
CA SER A 84 -15.79 9.04 16.69
C SER A 84 -15.76 7.68 17.36
N ALA A 85 -16.13 6.63 16.66
CA ALA A 85 -15.88 5.29 17.19
C ALA A 85 -14.41 4.95 16.94
N ALA A 86 -13.77 4.21 17.86
CA ALA A 86 -12.35 3.86 17.72
C ALA A 86 -12.01 3.15 16.40
N VAL A 87 -13.01 2.53 15.76
CA VAL A 87 -12.91 1.92 14.43
C VAL A 87 -12.56 2.94 13.33
N PHE A 88 -12.90 4.22 13.49
CA PHE A 88 -12.66 5.27 12.49
C PHE A 88 -11.41 6.12 12.75
N ASP A 89 -10.60 5.74 13.74
CA ASP A 89 -9.41 6.49 14.17
C ASP A 89 -8.10 5.84 13.73
N ASN A 90 -8.17 4.76 12.95
CA ASN A 90 -7.00 4.10 12.40
C ASN A 90 -6.66 4.71 11.02
N PRO A 91 -5.60 5.53 10.90
CA PRO A 91 -5.26 6.12 9.61
C PRO A 91 -4.81 5.06 8.59
N LEU A 92 -4.33 3.89 9.04
CA LEU A 92 -3.91 2.82 8.12
C LEU A 92 -5.08 2.15 7.39
N SER A 93 -6.32 2.43 7.79
CA SER A 93 -7.52 1.92 7.14
C SER A 93 -7.72 2.46 5.73
N VAL A 94 -6.97 3.50 5.32
CA VAL A 94 -7.04 4.08 3.96
C VAL A 94 -6.16 3.39 2.92
N LEU A 95 -5.40 2.36 3.32
CA LEU A 95 -4.38 1.73 2.49
C LEU A 95 -4.92 0.54 1.73
N GLY A 96 -4.43 0.35 0.50
CA GLY A 96 -4.88 -0.71 -0.39
C GLY A 96 -6.28 -0.49 -0.97
N ALA A 97 -6.86 -1.55 -1.51
CA ALA A 97 -8.19 -1.49 -2.11
C ALA A 97 -9.29 -1.28 -1.04
N PRO A 98 -10.32 -0.47 -1.34
CA PRO A 98 -11.38 -0.14 -0.39
C PRO A 98 -12.13 -1.40 0.05
N ASN A 99 -12.24 -1.55 1.35
CA ASN A 99 -12.82 -2.71 2.01
C ASN A 99 -13.93 -2.30 2.99
N SER A 100 -14.15 -1.00 3.19
CA SER A 100 -15.21 -0.49 4.02
C SER A 100 -16.57 -0.49 3.30
N GLY A 101 -17.63 -0.59 4.10
CA GLY A 101 -18.99 -0.58 3.58
C GLY A 101 -19.33 0.71 2.82
N TRP A 102 -20.23 0.60 1.84
CA TRP A 102 -20.78 1.75 1.09
C TRP A 102 -22.28 1.61 0.92
N ALA A 103 -22.96 2.61 0.34
CA ALA A 103 -24.41 2.62 0.19
C ALA A 103 -25.00 1.32 -0.42
N GLY A 104 -24.28 0.70 -1.36
CA GLY A 104 -24.66 -0.56 -2.02
C GLY A 104 -24.13 -1.85 -1.37
N ASN A 105 -23.21 -1.77 -0.40
CA ASN A 105 -22.71 -2.90 0.37
C ASN A 105 -22.46 -2.47 1.83
N LYS A 106 -23.48 -2.61 2.67
CA LYS A 106 -23.40 -2.13 4.05
C LYS A 106 -22.66 -3.14 4.92
N VAL A 107 -21.57 -2.69 5.51
CA VAL A 107 -20.82 -3.40 6.57
C VAL A 107 -21.27 -2.88 7.93
N ALA A 108 -21.27 -3.72 8.97
CA ALA A 108 -21.62 -3.27 10.31
C ALA A 108 -20.56 -2.27 10.82
N ILE A 109 -20.97 -1.27 11.60
CA ILE A 109 -20.06 -0.21 12.12
C ILE A 109 -18.81 -0.81 12.80
N ALA A 110 -18.97 -1.90 13.55
CA ALA A 110 -17.88 -2.56 14.26
C ALA A 110 -16.85 -3.23 13.34
N ASP A 111 -17.22 -3.50 12.09
CA ASP A 111 -16.42 -4.19 11.08
C ASP A 111 -15.97 -3.24 9.96
N ARG A 112 -16.19 -1.94 10.12
CA ARG A 112 -15.75 -0.92 9.16
C ARG A 112 -14.25 -0.66 9.29
N ASP A 113 -13.63 -0.36 8.16
CA ASP A 113 -12.19 -0.11 8.03
C ASP A 113 -11.99 1.12 7.14
N ASP A 114 -12.39 2.28 7.68
CA ASP A 114 -12.25 3.60 7.06
C ASP A 114 -11.80 4.60 8.12
N TYR A 115 -11.22 5.71 7.67
CA TYR A 115 -10.68 6.76 8.54
C TYR A 115 -11.47 8.06 8.37
N SER A 116 -12.21 8.47 9.41
CA SER A 116 -12.89 9.77 9.40
C SER A 116 -11.90 10.89 9.72
N LEU A 117 -11.83 11.89 8.85
CA LEU A 117 -10.95 13.05 9.02
C LEU A 117 -11.38 13.95 10.18
N GLY A 118 -12.68 14.06 10.44
CA GLY A 118 -13.20 15.07 11.35
C GLY A 118 -13.19 16.48 10.74
N ASN A 119 -13.52 17.50 11.54
CA ASN A 119 -13.74 18.87 11.08
C ASN A 119 -12.42 19.57 10.69
N GLY A 120 -12.13 19.65 9.40
CA GLY A 120 -10.87 20.23 8.92
C GLY A 120 -9.65 19.33 9.15
N GLY A 121 -9.87 18.06 9.46
CA GLY A 121 -8.78 17.09 9.54
C GLY A 121 -8.24 16.71 8.18
N SER A 122 -7.06 16.07 8.16
CA SER A 122 -6.37 15.71 6.93
C SER A 122 -5.68 14.36 7.02
N ILE A 123 -5.44 13.75 5.86
CA ILE A 123 -4.56 12.59 5.71
C ILE A 123 -3.72 12.76 4.44
N THR A 124 -2.45 12.37 4.53
CA THR A 124 -1.51 12.34 3.42
C THR A 124 -1.08 10.91 3.19
N VAL A 125 -1.34 10.41 1.98
CA VAL A 125 -0.97 9.06 1.56
C VAL A 125 0.08 9.09 0.46
N LYS A 126 0.75 7.97 0.26
CA LYS A 126 1.79 7.81 -0.74
C LYS A 126 1.66 6.50 -1.52
N PHE A 127 1.86 6.61 -2.82
CA PHE A 127 2.11 5.53 -3.76
C PHE A 127 3.61 5.20 -3.75
N THR A 128 3.97 3.97 -3.38
CA THR A 128 5.37 3.56 -3.20
C THR A 128 5.88 2.65 -4.30
N ASP A 129 4.99 1.90 -4.96
CA ASP A 129 5.31 1.02 -6.08
C ASP A 129 4.79 1.54 -7.44
N ASN A 130 4.04 2.64 -7.43
CA ASN A 130 3.48 3.31 -8.59
C ASN A 130 3.48 4.85 -8.45
N PHE A 131 3.06 5.52 -9.52
CA PHE A 131 2.79 6.96 -9.56
C PHE A 131 1.36 7.20 -10.05
N LEU A 132 0.70 8.23 -9.54
CA LEU A 132 -0.44 8.86 -10.20
C LEU A 132 0.07 9.70 -11.38
N VAL A 133 -0.54 9.53 -12.55
CA VAL A 133 -0.21 10.27 -13.78
C VAL A 133 -1.50 10.71 -14.47
N GLY A 134 -1.44 11.70 -15.37
CA GLY A 134 -2.58 12.03 -16.23
C GLY A 134 -2.85 10.93 -17.26
N SER A 135 -4.08 10.85 -17.76
CA SER A 135 -4.47 9.90 -18.82
C SER A 135 -4.36 10.50 -20.23
N ASP A 136 -4.03 11.80 -20.31
CA ASP A 136 -4.02 12.60 -21.53
C ASP A 136 -5.40 12.65 -22.22
N ASP A 137 -6.49 12.49 -21.46
CA ASP A 137 -7.86 12.67 -21.96
C ASP A 137 -8.75 13.43 -20.97
N ALA A 138 -10.00 12.99 -20.77
CA ALA A 138 -10.98 13.69 -19.92
C ALA A 138 -11.65 12.73 -18.93
N ARG A 139 -11.04 11.55 -18.75
CA ARG A 139 -11.46 10.56 -17.76
C ARG A 139 -10.78 10.85 -16.44
N ASP A 140 -11.36 10.33 -15.37
CA ASP A 140 -10.76 10.46 -14.05
C ASP A 140 -9.45 9.67 -13.96
N ASP A 141 -8.43 10.30 -13.38
CA ASP A 141 -7.10 9.73 -13.13
C ASP A 141 -6.93 9.30 -11.67
N LEU A 142 -7.59 10.01 -10.76
CA LEU A 142 -7.56 9.79 -9.32
C LEU A 142 -8.97 9.54 -8.81
N TRP A 143 -9.12 8.63 -7.85
CA TRP A 143 -10.37 8.40 -7.17
C TRP A 143 -10.20 8.36 -5.65
N ILE A 144 -11.04 9.11 -4.95
CA ILE A 144 -11.14 9.04 -3.49
C ILE A 144 -12.33 8.16 -3.10
N PHE A 145 -12.05 7.05 -2.45
CA PHE A 145 -13.10 6.18 -1.94
C PHE A 145 -13.57 6.70 -0.61
N GLU A 146 -14.76 7.30 -0.61
CA GLU A 146 -15.49 7.56 0.62
C GLU A 146 -16.35 6.37 1.03
N ALA A 147 -16.45 6.27 2.33
CA ALA A 147 -17.10 5.24 3.08
C ALA A 147 -18.47 5.78 3.53
N GLY A 148 -19.52 4.96 3.55
CA GLY A 148 -20.86 5.41 3.93
C GLY A 148 -21.69 5.95 2.76
N GLY A 149 -22.65 6.84 3.05
CA GLY A 149 -23.63 7.31 2.06
C GLY A 149 -23.97 8.79 2.14
N LEU A 150 -23.26 9.53 3.00
CA LEU A 150 -23.26 10.98 2.95
C LEU A 150 -22.28 11.40 1.85
N VAL A 151 -22.55 12.56 1.30
CA VAL A 151 -21.65 13.21 0.36
C VAL A 151 -20.99 14.32 1.13
N GLU A 152 -19.68 14.26 1.23
CA GLU A 152 -18.88 15.18 2.01
C GLU A 152 -17.88 15.89 1.10
N ASN A 153 -17.49 17.09 1.52
CA ASN A 153 -16.62 17.92 0.74
C ASN A 153 -15.20 17.88 1.30
N MET A 154 -14.24 17.83 0.40
CA MET A 154 -12.82 17.79 0.74
C MET A 154 -12.00 18.58 -0.26
N PHE A 155 -10.85 19.07 0.20
CA PHE A 155 -9.82 19.62 -0.67
C PHE A 155 -8.81 18.53 -0.98
N ILE A 156 -8.43 18.42 -2.26
CA ILE A 156 -7.44 17.46 -2.74
C ILE A 156 -6.21 18.20 -3.22
N GLU A 157 -5.06 17.70 -2.82
CA GLU A 157 -3.77 18.19 -3.27
C GLU A 157 -2.88 17.00 -3.63
N ILE A 158 -2.01 17.18 -4.62
CA ILE A 158 -1.06 16.16 -5.07
C ILE A 158 0.36 16.71 -5.01
N SER A 159 1.34 15.82 -4.84
CA SER A 159 2.74 16.20 -4.79
C SER A 159 3.66 15.13 -5.35
N THR A 160 4.79 15.57 -5.89
CA THR A 160 5.87 14.71 -6.37
C THR A 160 6.87 14.36 -5.26
N ASP A 161 7.02 15.25 -4.26
CA ASP A 161 8.06 15.16 -3.22
C ASP A 161 7.53 15.17 -1.78
N GLY A 162 6.28 15.58 -1.56
CA GLY A 162 5.66 15.74 -0.26
C GLY A 162 5.87 17.13 0.38
N ASP A 163 6.67 18.00 -0.26
CA ASP A 163 7.02 19.34 0.23
C ASP A 163 6.22 20.42 -0.51
N PHE A 164 6.13 20.31 -1.84
CA PHE A 164 5.38 21.24 -2.69
C PHE A 164 4.10 20.61 -3.20
N TRP A 165 2.98 21.30 -3.02
CA TRP A 165 1.64 20.76 -3.22
C TRP A 165 0.90 21.52 -4.32
N GLU A 166 0.35 20.78 -5.27
CA GLU A 166 -0.54 21.30 -6.31
C GLU A 166 -1.98 21.04 -5.89
N SER A 167 -2.80 22.08 -5.88
CA SER A 167 -4.21 21.95 -5.48
C SER A 167 -5.08 21.53 -6.66
N LEU A 168 -5.83 20.45 -6.48
CA LEU A 168 -6.90 20.01 -7.37
C LEU A 168 -8.28 20.56 -6.94
N GLY A 169 -8.29 21.58 -6.09
CA GLY A 169 -9.50 22.24 -5.63
C GLY A 169 -10.35 21.39 -4.68
N LYS A 170 -11.64 21.73 -4.64
CA LYS A 170 -12.64 21.12 -3.76
C LYS A 170 -13.46 20.10 -4.54
N ILE A 171 -13.51 18.87 -4.04
CA ILE A 171 -14.44 17.83 -4.51
C ILE A 171 -15.53 17.61 -3.46
N GLY A 172 -16.60 16.92 -3.87
CA GLY A 172 -17.79 16.69 -3.05
C GLY A 172 -19.06 17.28 -3.66
N GLY A 173 -20.18 17.11 -2.97
CA GLY A 173 -21.51 17.54 -3.44
C GLY A 173 -22.21 16.58 -4.40
N THR A 174 -21.52 15.54 -4.90
CA THR A 174 -22.12 14.36 -5.55
C THR A 174 -21.44 13.07 -5.05
N GLN A 175 -21.99 11.89 -5.38
CA GLN A 175 -21.34 10.59 -5.08
C GLN A 175 -20.12 10.30 -5.97
N HIS A 176 -19.76 11.22 -6.87
CA HIS A 176 -18.62 11.10 -7.75
C HIS A 176 -17.41 11.80 -7.11
N ALA A 177 -16.37 11.02 -6.83
CA ALA A 177 -15.12 11.46 -6.22
C ALA A 177 -13.92 11.20 -7.14
N GLY A 178 -14.18 11.08 -8.44
CA GLY A 178 -13.18 11.02 -9.50
C GLY A 178 -12.64 12.40 -9.82
N ILE A 179 -11.37 12.45 -10.19
CA ILE A 179 -10.68 13.67 -10.60
C ILE A 179 -9.85 13.38 -11.85
N ASP A 180 -10.19 14.07 -12.92
CA ASP A 180 -9.35 14.28 -14.11
C ASP A 180 -8.28 15.34 -13.77
N ILE A 181 -7.02 14.91 -13.66
CA ILE A 181 -5.89 15.80 -13.38
C ILE A 181 -5.35 16.48 -14.64
N ASP A 182 -5.68 15.95 -15.83
CA ASP A 182 -5.38 16.61 -17.11
C ASP A 182 -6.07 17.98 -17.18
N SER A 183 -7.26 18.11 -16.59
CA SER A 183 -7.99 19.38 -16.46
C SER A 183 -7.26 20.47 -15.66
N TYR A 184 -6.24 20.09 -14.89
CA TYR A 184 -5.36 20.99 -14.12
C TYR A 184 -4.04 21.28 -14.86
N GLY A 185 -3.86 20.76 -16.07
CA GLY A 185 -2.68 20.97 -16.91
C GLY A 185 -1.58 19.93 -16.70
N PHE A 186 -1.87 18.83 -16.02
CA PHE A 186 -0.98 17.68 -15.92
C PHE A 186 -1.19 16.72 -17.10
N SER A 187 -0.31 15.74 -17.21
CA SER A 187 -0.29 14.78 -18.31
C SER A 187 0.29 13.45 -17.85
N SER A 188 0.36 12.47 -18.75
CA SER A 188 1.06 11.21 -18.49
C SER A 188 2.57 11.37 -18.22
N ALA A 189 3.15 12.54 -18.50
CA ALA A 189 4.55 12.84 -18.18
C ALA A 189 4.78 13.26 -16.72
N ASP A 190 3.74 13.69 -16.02
CA ASP A 190 3.81 14.21 -14.65
C ASP A 190 3.51 13.08 -13.65
N LYS A 191 4.43 12.88 -12.69
CA LYS A 191 4.41 11.72 -11.78
C LYS A 191 4.28 12.16 -10.34
N PHE A 192 3.11 11.90 -9.75
CA PHE A 192 2.82 12.24 -8.36
C PHE A 192 2.85 10.99 -7.49
N SER A 193 3.60 11.06 -6.39
CA SER A 193 3.64 9.98 -5.40
C SER A 193 2.71 10.23 -4.23
N TYR A 194 2.28 11.48 -4.00
CA TYR A 194 1.58 11.86 -2.79
C TYR A 194 0.21 12.45 -3.11
N VAL A 195 -0.76 12.13 -2.25
CA VAL A 195 -2.10 12.73 -2.25
C VAL A 195 -2.40 13.18 -0.83
N ARG A 196 -2.83 14.42 -0.66
CA ARG A 196 -3.35 14.96 0.60
C ARG A 196 -4.83 15.25 0.45
N ILE A 197 -5.59 14.77 1.43
CA ILE A 197 -7.04 14.95 1.53
C ILE A 197 -7.30 15.75 2.79
N THR A 198 -8.05 16.83 2.68
CA THR A 198 -8.42 17.68 3.82
C THR A 198 -9.93 17.87 3.84
N ASP A 199 -10.57 17.55 4.96
CA ASP A 199 -11.98 17.86 5.19
C ASP A 199 -12.20 19.38 5.10
N ASN A 200 -13.26 19.81 4.44
CA ASN A 200 -13.41 21.24 4.12
C ASN A 200 -13.90 22.11 5.30
N GLY A 201 -14.27 21.52 6.43
CA GLY A 201 -14.79 22.23 7.60
C GLY A 201 -16.30 22.56 7.59
N ASP A 202 -17.03 22.20 6.52
CA ASP A 202 -18.48 22.46 6.40
C ASP A 202 -19.33 21.18 6.25
N ASN A 203 -18.78 20.02 6.60
CA ASN A 203 -19.47 18.73 6.55
C ASN A 203 -20.31 18.47 7.82
N ARG A 204 -20.84 17.25 7.95
CA ARG A 204 -21.62 16.86 9.13
C ARG A 204 -20.70 16.25 10.17
N TYR A 205 -20.70 16.83 11.37
CA TYR A 205 -19.79 16.43 12.44
C TYR A 205 -20.46 15.84 13.68
N GLY A 206 -21.80 15.83 13.74
CA GLY A 206 -22.55 15.42 14.94
C GLY A 206 -22.68 13.90 15.15
N GLN A 207 -21.85 13.08 14.50
CA GLN A 207 -21.94 11.61 14.49
C GLN A 207 -20.56 10.97 14.64
N GLY A 208 -20.52 9.67 14.95
CA GLY A 208 -19.28 8.92 15.14
C GLY A 208 -18.43 8.69 13.88
N TRP A 209 -18.91 9.12 12.71
CA TRP A 209 -18.20 9.20 11.44
C TRP A 209 -18.32 10.67 11.01
N ALA A 210 -17.40 11.49 11.52
CA ALA A 210 -17.51 12.95 11.42
C ALA A 210 -16.62 13.44 10.29
N GLY A 211 -17.20 14.24 9.38
CA GLY A 211 -16.48 14.66 8.19
C GLY A 211 -16.20 13.49 7.24
N ALA A 212 -15.38 13.75 6.22
CA ALA A 212 -15.07 12.76 5.20
C ALA A 212 -14.50 11.45 5.77
N ASP A 213 -15.10 10.33 5.38
CA ASP A 213 -14.75 8.97 5.79
C ASP A 213 -13.92 8.28 4.69
N ILE A 214 -12.60 8.30 4.79
CA ILE A 214 -11.71 7.81 3.73
C ILE A 214 -11.51 6.29 3.87
N ASP A 215 -11.88 5.54 2.83
CA ASP A 215 -11.75 4.08 2.71
C ASP A 215 -10.50 3.72 1.91
N ALA A 216 -10.24 4.44 0.81
CA ALA A 216 -9.05 4.23 -0.02
C ALA A 216 -8.75 5.41 -0.94
N VAL A 217 -7.54 5.43 -1.48
CA VAL A 217 -7.12 6.36 -2.54
C VAL A 217 -6.54 5.55 -3.69
N GLY A 218 -7.13 5.67 -4.88
CA GLY A 218 -6.74 4.89 -6.05
C GLY A 218 -6.32 5.76 -7.23
N ALA A 219 -5.15 5.49 -7.78
CA ALA A 219 -4.71 5.99 -9.08
C ALA A 219 -5.29 5.10 -10.20
N ILE A 220 -6.28 5.63 -10.92
CA ILE A 220 -6.87 5.01 -12.11
C ILE A 220 -5.85 5.02 -13.25
N SER A 221 -5.27 6.20 -13.53
CA SER A 221 -4.14 6.34 -14.45
C SER A 221 -2.85 6.28 -13.65
N SER A 222 -2.04 5.25 -13.90
CA SER A 222 -0.89 4.94 -13.07
C SER A 222 0.29 4.37 -13.85
N GLU A 223 1.50 4.74 -13.44
CA GLU A 223 2.75 4.21 -13.97
C GLU A 223 3.55 3.49 -12.86
N PRO A 224 4.01 2.25 -13.07
CA PRO A 224 4.83 1.54 -12.09
C PRO A 224 6.18 2.21 -11.87
N VAL A 225 6.68 2.17 -10.64
CA VAL A 225 8.06 2.56 -10.34
C VAL A 225 8.99 1.55 -11.01
N SER A 226 9.87 2.03 -11.89
CA SER A 226 10.85 1.16 -12.56
C SER A 226 11.92 0.71 -11.56
N VAL A 227 11.84 -0.55 -11.13
CA VAL A 227 12.91 -1.18 -10.35
C VAL A 227 13.95 -1.71 -11.34
N PRO A 228 15.22 -1.27 -11.29
CA PRO A 228 16.26 -1.86 -12.12
C PRO A 228 16.35 -3.36 -11.83
N GLU A 229 16.23 -4.18 -12.87
CA GLU A 229 16.45 -5.63 -12.80
C GLU A 229 17.76 -5.89 -12.03
N PRO A 230 17.75 -6.71 -10.96
CA PRO A 230 18.98 -7.06 -10.28
C PRO A 230 19.93 -7.70 -11.30
N ALA A 231 21.15 -7.16 -11.43
CA ALA A 231 22.20 -7.63 -12.34
C ALA A 231 22.58 -9.14 -12.18
N THR A 232 21.98 -9.81 -11.20
CA THR A 232 22.07 -11.23 -10.88
C THR A 232 21.70 -12.15 -12.05
N ILE A 233 20.82 -11.75 -12.97
CA ILE A 233 20.44 -12.59 -14.13
C ILE A 233 21.64 -12.85 -15.06
N PHE A 234 22.52 -11.85 -15.26
CA PHE A 234 23.77 -12.05 -16.01
C PHE A 234 24.81 -12.87 -15.23
N GLY A 235 24.83 -12.74 -13.90
CA GLY A 235 25.69 -13.54 -13.03
C GLY A 235 25.37 -15.04 -13.07
N VAL A 236 24.07 -15.41 -13.07
CA VAL A 236 23.63 -16.81 -13.11
C VAL A 236 23.96 -17.45 -14.47
N MET A 237 23.80 -16.74 -15.59
CA MET A 237 24.18 -17.23 -16.91
C MET A 237 25.70 -17.44 -17.06
N ALA A 238 26.52 -16.56 -16.47
CA ALA A 238 27.97 -16.70 -16.47
C ALA A 238 28.44 -17.93 -15.66
N VAL A 239 27.80 -18.20 -14.52
CA VAL A 239 28.14 -19.36 -13.67
C VAL A 239 27.71 -20.69 -14.31
N VAL A 240 26.54 -20.73 -14.94
CA VAL A 240 26.06 -21.93 -15.67
C VAL A 240 26.94 -22.20 -16.91
N GLY A 241 27.32 -21.15 -17.64
CA GLY A 241 28.24 -21.26 -18.79
C GLY A 241 29.64 -21.73 -18.40
N ALA A 242 30.20 -21.22 -17.29
CA ALA A 242 31.50 -21.66 -16.78
C ALA A 242 31.47 -23.11 -16.27
N GLY A 243 30.39 -23.52 -15.60
CA GLY A 243 30.19 -24.90 -15.12
C GLY A 243 30.14 -25.93 -16.26
N MET A 244 29.47 -25.60 -17.36
CA MET A 244 29.41 -26.47 -18.54
C MET A 244 30.78 -26.60 -19.26
N PHE A 245 31.62 -25.57 -19.22
CA PHE A 245 32.96 -25.62 -19.83
C PHE A 245 33.95 -26.46 -19.01
N MET A 246 33.82 -26.49 -17.68
CA MET A 246 34.67 -27.30 -16.79
C MET A 246 34.32 -28.81 -16.85
N GLN A 247 33.05 -29.17 -17.08
CA GLN A 247 32.66 -30.57 -17.23
C GLN A 247 33.19 -31.21 -18.52
N ARG A 248 33.36 -30.44 -19.59
CA ARG A 248 33.90 -30.96 -20.87
C ARG A 248 35.39 -31.29 -20.81
N LYS A 249 36.19 -30.61 -19.99
CA LYS A 249 37.63 -30.91 -19.85
C LYS A 249 37.92 -32.16 -19.01
N SER A 250 37.03 -32.52 -18.08
CA SER A 250 37.22 -33.70 -17.22
C SER A 250 36.85 -35.03 -17.89
N ALA A 251 36.02 -34.99 -18.95
CA ALA A 251 35.64 -36.18 -19.72
C ALA A 251 36.71 -36.62 -20.76
N ALA A 252 37.67 -35.77 -21.08
CA ALA A 252 38.71 -36.05 -22.09
C ALA A 252 40.02 -36.65 -21.51
N ALA A 253 40.10 -36.87 -20.18
CA ALA A 253 41.32 -37.34 -19.51
C ALA A 253 41.25 -38.81 -19.02
N LYS A 254 40.30 -39.61 -19.53
CA LYS A 254 40.20 -41.05 -19.27
C LYS A 254 40.03 -41.81 -20.59
N GLY A 255 41.10 -41.86 -21.38
CA GLY A 255 41.28 -42.70 -22.56
C GLY A 255 42.70 -43.24 -22.56
#